data_AF-A0A3N2PT18-F1
#
_entry.id   AF-A0A3N2PT18-F1
#
_cell.length_a   1.000
_cell.length_b   1.000
_cell.length_c   1.000
_cell.angle_alpha   90.00
_cell.angle_beta   90.00
_cell.angle_gamma   90.00
#
_symmetry.space_group_name_H-M   'P 1'
#
loop_
_entity.id
_entity.type
_entity.pdbx_description
1 polymer ?
#
loop_
_entity_poly.entity_id
_entity_poly.type
_entity_poly.pdbx_seq_one_letter_code
_entity_poly.pdbx_strand_id
1 'polypeptide(L)'
;MTKERNYNPVQAQRKADKAKAIKKGKAEVQNRRNDKLARRNPDRIQKQIDDLKAVTTNGGKLSRHEEQVLEGLEKELQAVKKAREALGDRAPSFGSGLGHGGRGGGTGVLGKRRRDAENASSDDEDIPEDVRSIPMPRDTPPPIPKQVMDAWYAKRRARRQAELQHQTETEGRRDRSEDRNNKPAPTPVLEAKTVYEAKPMVRNLHKEAVSAFVPSVVRSKLDKGKGRSGLMEPEEADALEKEGYLKGRDRPQQDTGASGSHRVTVEEVEDEAG
;
A
#
# COMPACT_ATOMS: atom_id res chain seq x y z
N MET A 1 55.30 -12.91 30.84
CA MET A 1 54.24 -13.67 30.15
C MET A 1 53.02 -13.78 31.06
N THR A 2 52.09 -12.85 30.92
CA THR A 2 50.83 -12.82 31.67
C THR A 2 49.93 -13.94 31.16
N LYS A 3 49.82 -15.03 31.93
CA LYS A 3 48.86 -16.10 31.66
C LYS A 3 47.46 -15.52 31.83
N GLU A 4 46.73 -15.31 30.74
CA GLU A 4 45.33 -14.86 30.77
C GLU A 4 44.44 -15.95 31.38
N ARG A 5 44.41 -15.99 32.72
CA ARG A 5 43.69 -16.98 33.53
C ARG A 5 42.19 -16.64 33.65
N ASN A 6 41.51 -16.34 32.55
CA ASN A 6 40.04 -16.24 32.53
C ASN A 6 39.44 -16.81 31.22
N TYR A 7 40.15 -17.73 30.56
CA TYR A 7 39.61 -18.49 29.44
C TYR A 7 38.70 -19.61 29.96
N ASN A 8 37.41 -19.31 30.12
CA ASN A 8 36.41 -20.35 30.34
C ASN A 8 36.07 -21.00 28.98
N PRO A 9 36.47 -22.26 28.73
CA PRO A 9 36.32 -22.90 27.43
C PRO A 9 34.84 -23.00 27.00
N VAL A 10 33.91 -23.17 27.94
CA VAL A 10 32.47 -23.24 27.67
C VAL A 10 31.93 -21.88 27.20
N GLN A 11 32.41 -20.78 27.80
CA GLN A 11 32.03 -19.43 27.38
C GLN A 11 32.65 -19.07 26.03
N ALA A 12 33.87 -19.51 25.76
CA ALA A 12 34.52 -19.33 24.46
C ALA A 12 33.75 -20.06 23.34
N GLN A 13 33.31 -21.30 23.59
CA GLN A 13 32.45 -22.05 22.67
C GLN A 13 31.11 -21.34 22.43
N ARG A 14 30.40 -20.92 23.48
CA ARG A 14 29.13 -20.17 23.33
C ARG A 14 29.29 -18.86 22.57
N LYS A 15 30.39 -18.12 22.81
CA LYS A 15 30.71 -16.89 22.05
C LYS A 15 31.03 -17.20 20.59
N ALA A 16 31.78 -18.27 20.31
CA ALA A 16 32.06 -18.72 18.96
C ALA A 16 30.79 -19.14 18.22
N ASP A 17 29.89 -19.88 18.88
CA ASP A 17 28.62 -20.32 18.28
C ASP A 17 27.67 -19.14 18.06
N LYS A 18 27.61 -18.19 18.98
CA LYS A 18 26.88 -16.92 18.79
C LYS A 18 27.46 -16.12 17.62
N ALA A 19 28.78 -16.04 17.49
CA ALA A 19 29.43 -15.35 16.37
C ALA A 19 29.13 -16.04 15.03
N LYS A 20 29.16 -17.38 14.99
CA LYS A 20 28.74 -18.19 13.82
C LYS A 20 27.27 -17.96 13.49
N ALA A 21 26.39 -17.95 14.48
CA ALA A 21 24.96 -17.68 14.31
C ALA A 21 24.70 -16.26 13.77
N ILE A 22 25.40 -15.25 14.29
CA ILE A 22 25.32 -13.87 13.77
C ILE A 22 25.85 -13.79 12.34
N LYS A 23 26.98 -14.45 12.04
CA LYS A 23 27.54 -14.49 10.69
C LYS A 23 26.57 -15.15 9.71
N LYS A 24 25.93 -16.26 10.10
CA LYS A 24 24.89 -16.93 9.32
C LYS A 24 23.68 -16.02 9.11
N GLY A 25 23.17 -15.38 10.17
CA GLY A 25 22.05 -14.44 10.06
C GLY A 25 22.36 -13.24 9.16
N LYS A 26 23.56 -12.65 9.27
CA LYS A 26 24.02 -11.58 8.37
C LYS A 26 24.11 -12.07 6.92
N ALA A 27 24.67 -13.25 6.69
CA ALA A 27 24.75 -13.83 5.36
C ALA A 27 23.35 -14.09 4.75
N GLU A 28 22.40 -14.61 5.53
CA GLU A 28 21.01 -14.79 5.08
C GLU A 28 20.32 -13.47 4.72
N VAL A 29 20.50 -12.43 5.53
CA VAL A 29 19.96 -11.08 5.23
C VAL A 29 20.58 -10.52 3.96
N GLN A 30 21.90 -10.69 3.75
CA GLN A 30 22.57 -10.28 2.52
C GLN A 30 22.07 -11.09 1.32
N ASN A 31 21.89 -12.40 1.44
CA ASN A 31 21.33 -13.23 0.37
C ASN A 31 19.91 -12.79 0.01
N ARG A 32 19.05 -12.52 1.00
CA ARG A 32 17.70 -11.97 0.75
C ARG A 32 17.75 -10.62 0.04
N ARG A 33 18.73 -9.78 0.36
CA ARG A 33 18.94 -8.50 -0.33
C ARG A 33 19.42 -8.71 -1.77
N ASN A 34 20.38 -9.60 -1.98
CA ASN A 34 20.90 -9.96 -3.30
C ASN A 34 19.79 -10.57 -4.18
N ASP A 35 18.97 -11.47 -3.64
CA ASP A 35 17.81 -12.05 -4.33
C ASP A 35 16.82 -10.97 -4.79
N LYS A 36 16.54 -9.98 -3.94
CA LYS A 36 15.67 -8.85 -4.28
C LYS A 36 16.27 -7.97 -5.36
N LEU A 37 17.56 -7.66 -5.27
CA LEU A 37 18.26 -6.82 -6.24
C LEU A 37 18.43 -7.53 -7.59
N ALA A 38 18.74 -8.82 -7.60
CA ALA A 38 18.88 -9.59 -8.83
C ALA A 38 17.57 -9.76 -9.60
N ARG A 39 16.41 -9.65 -8.93
CA ARG A 39 15.09 -9.58 -9.58
C ARG A 39 14.84 -8.25 -10.30
N ARG A 40 15.65 -7.22 -10.08
CA ARG A 40 15.53 -5.97 -10.84
C ARG A 40 16.21 -6.12 -12.19
N ASN A 41 15.60 -5.52 -13.21
CA ASN A 41 16.10 -5.60 -14.58
C ASN A 41 17.23 -4.56 -14.79
N PRO A 42 18.49 -5.00 -15.02
CA PRO A 42 19.62 -4.09 -15.23
C PRO A 42 19.46 -3.24 -16.49
N ASP A 43 18.87 -3.78 -17.56
CA ASP A 43 18.73 -3.08 -18.84
C ASP A 43 17.73 -1.93 -18.73
N ARG A 44 16.69 -2.09 -17.90
CA ARG A 44 15.73 -1.00 -17.63
C ARG A 44 16.39 0.16 -16.91
N ILE A 45 17.22 -0.13 -15.90
CA ILE A 45 17.96 0.89 -15.15
C ILE A 45 18.97 1.58 -16.06
N GLN A 46 19.67 0.81 -16.91
CA GLN A 46 20.60 1.36 -17.90
C GLN A 46 19.89 2.33 -18.85
N LYS A 47 18.73 1.97 -19.40
CA LYS A 47 17.93 2.88 -20.25
C LYS A 47 17.59 4.19 -19.56
N GLN A 48 17.17 4.16 -18.29
CA GLN A 48 16.86 5.38 -17.54
C GLN A 48 18.10 6.26 -17.33
N ILE A 49 19.26 5.65 -17.07
CA ILE A 49 20.53 6.37 -16.98
C ILE A 49 20.87 7.00 -18.33
N ASP A 50 20.73 6.23 -19.42
CA ASP A 50 21.02 6.69 -20.77
C ASP A 50 20.07 7.84 -21.18
N ASP A 51 18.80 7.78 -20.82
CA ASP A 51 17.82 8.85 -21.06
C ASP A 51 18.19 10.13 -20.31
N LEU A 52 18.55 10.04 -19.02
CA LEU A 52 18.98 11.20 -18.22
C LEU A 52 20.32 11.77 -18.72
N LYS A 53 21.26 10.90 -19.11
CA LYS A 53 22.52 11.32 -19.72
C LYS A 53 22.29 11.94 -21.09
N ALA A 54 21.35 11.43 -21.88
CA ALA A 54 20.99 12.01 -23.17
C ALA A 54 20.46 13.45 -23.00
N VAL A 55 19.68 13.72 -21.95
CA VAL A 55 19.26 15.09 -21.63
C VAL A 55 20.46 16.00 -21.36
N THR A 56 21.47 15.52 -20.62
CA THR A 56 22.71 16.28 -20.38
C THR A 56 23.52 16.51 -21.66
N THR A 57 23.65 15.49 -22.52
CA THR A 57 24.42 15.61 -23.77
C THR A 57 23.73 16.50 -24.78
N ASN A 58 22.39 16.52 -24.76
CA ASN A 58 21.57 17.40 -25.61
C ASN A 58 21.59 18.86 -25.12
N GLY A 59 22.41 19.20 -24.11
CA GLY A 59 22.58 20.57 -23.61
C GLY A 59 21.53 21.01 -22.58
N GLY A 60 20.66 20.09 -22.14
CA GLY A 60 19.73 20.33 -21.04
C GLY A 60 20.43 20.16 -19.70
N LYS A 61 20.31 21.14 -18.80
CA LYS A 61 20.72 20.97 -17.40
C LYS A 61 19.70 20.07 -16.69
N LEU A 62 20.18 19.05 -16.00
CA LEU A 62 19.33 18.23 -15.15
C LEU A 62 18.82 19.06 -13.96
N SER A 63 17.61 18.77 -13.53
CA SER A 63 17.11 19.24 -12.24
C SER A 63 17.91 18.59 -11.10
N ARG A 64 18.05 19.26 -9.95
CA ARG A 64 18.66 18.68 -8.73
C ARG A 64 18.08 17.30 -8.40
N HIS A 65 16.78 17.13 -8.61
CA HIS A 65 16.11 15.84 -8.41
C HIS A 65 16.60 14.79 -9.42
N GLU A 66 16.77 15.16 -10.68
CA GLU A 66 17.25 14.26 -11.74
C GLU A 66 18.72 13.87 -11.55
N GLU A 67 19.56 14.78 -11.06
CA GLU A 67 20.94 14.48 -10.65
C GLU A 67 20.96 13.45 -9.50
N GLN A 68 20.12 13.65 -8.48
CA GLN A 68 20.00 12.69 -7.37
C GLN A 68 19.46 11.33 -7.85
N VAL A 69 18.52 11.33 -8.79
CA VAL A 69 18.01 10.10 -9.41
C VAL A 69 19.10 9.40 -10.23
N LEU A 70 19.88 10.14 -11.02
CA LEU A 70 21.00 9.59 -11.78
C LEU A 70 22.01 8.89 -10.86
N GLU A 71 22.44 9.56 -9.78
CA GLU A 71 23.34 8.98 -8.78
C GLU A 71 22.73 7.73 -8.12
N GLY A 72 21.43 7.76 -7.83
CA GLY A 72 20.68 6.64 -7.27
C GLY A 72 20.65 5.43 -8.22
N LEU A 73 20.33 5.66 -9.50
CA LEU A 73 20.25 4.63 -10.53
C LEU A 73 21.62 4.02 -10.83
N GLU A 74 22.70 4.81 -10.85
CA GLU A 74 24.05 4.31 -11.05
C GLU A 74 24.49 3.36 -9.92
N LYS A 75 24.24 3.75 -8.66
CA LYS A 75 24.50 2.89 -7.49
C LYS A 75 23.63 1.64 -7.52
N GLU A 76 22.37 1.76 -7.93
CA GLU A 76 21.46 0.62 -8.03
C GLU A 76 21.93 -0.35 -9.11
N LEU A 77 22.33 0.13 -10.29
CA LEU A 77 22.85 -0.70 -11.37
C LEU A 77 24.09 -1.49 -10.91
N GLN A 78 25.02 -0.84 -10.22
CA GLN A 78 26.20 -1.51 -9.65
C GLN A 78 25.79 -2.57 -8.61
N ALA A 79 24.83 -2.26 -7.73
CA ALA A 79 24.33 -3.19 -6.74
C ALA A 79 23.59 -4.39 -7.37
N VAL A 80 22.83 -4.18 -8.44
CA VAL A 80 22.14 -5.24 -9.21
C VAL A 80 23.15 -6.13 -9.92
N LYS A 81 24.17 -5.57 -10.58
CA LYS A 81 25.25 -6.36 -11.21
C LYS A 81 25.98 -7.21 -10.18
N LYS A 82 26.40 -6.62 -9.05
CA LYS A 82 27.04 -7.33 -7.95
C LYS A 82 26.16 -8.42 -7.33
N ALA A 83 24.87 -8.15 -7.14
CA ALA A 83 23.93 -9.13 -6.61
C ALA A 83 23.72 -10.31 -7.58
N ARG A 84 23.71 -10.05 -8.89
CA ARG A 84 23.64 -11.08 -9.92
C ARG A 84 24.90 -11.92 -9.98
N GLU A 85 26.07 -11.30 -9.91
CA GLU A 85 27.35 -12.02 -9.84
C GLU A 85 27.42 -12.91 -8.59
N ALA A 86 26.95 -12.41 -7.43
CA ALA A 86 26.87 -13.21 -6.21
C ALA A 86 25.87 -14.38 -6.29
N LEU A 87 24.84 -14.26 -7.14
CA LEU A 87 23.87 -15.33 -7.42
C LEU A 87 24.30 -16.26 -8.57
N GLY A 88 25.22 -15.81 -9.43
CA GLY A 88 25.66 -16.52 -10.63
C GLY A 88 24.49 -16.93 -11.52
N ASP A 89 24.50 -18.18 -11.96
CA ASP A 89 23.48 -18.77 -12.85
C ASP A 89 22.08 -18.87 -12.23
N ARG A 90 21.96 -18.64 -10.91
CA ARG A 90 20.67 -18.62 -10.21
C ARG A 90 19.92 -17.29 -10.39
N ALA A 91 20.59 -16.25 -10.90
CA ALA A 91 19.97 -14.96 -11.12
C ALA A 91 18.88 -15.03 -12.21
N PRO A 92 17.71 -14.40 -12.02
CA PRO A 92 16.70 -14.34 -13.06
C PRO A 92 17.23 -13.65 -14.32
N SER A 93 17.17 -14.32 -15.46
CA SER A 93 17.47 -13.73 -16.76
C SER A 93 16.27 -12.92 -17.25
N PHE A 94 16.53 -11.70 -17.74
CA PHE A 94 15.51 -10.85 -18.35
C PHE A 94 15.75 -10.88 -19.84
N GLY A 95 15.23 -11.92 -20.49
CA GLY A 95 15.44 -12.17 -21.92
C GLY A 95 14.69 -11.17 -22.79
N SER A 96 15.46 -10.45 -23.61
CA SER A 96 15.06 -9.84 -24.88
C SER A 96 14.28 -10.86 -25.71
N GLY A 97 13.03 -10.56 -26.03
CA GLY A 97 12.11 -11.48 -26.67
C GLY A 97 12.48 -11.76 -28.11
N LEU A 98 13.18 -12.87 -28.36
CA LEU A 98 13.22 -13.61 -29.62
C LEU A 98 13.57 -15.07 -29.29
N GLY A 99 12.60 -16.00 -29.42
CA GLY A 99 12.91 -17.43 -29.46
C GLY A 99 12.14 -18.33 -28.48
N HIS A 100 11.03 -18.86 -28.99
CA HIS A 100 10.43 -20.16 -28.72
C HIS A 100 11.36 -21.27 -28.15
N GLY A 101 10.88 -21.98 -27.11
CA GLY A 101 11.20 -23.39 -26.85
C GLY A 101 12.28 -23.69 -25.81
N GLY A 102 11.89 -24.07 -24.59
CA GLY A 102 12.86 -24.64 -23.64
C GLY A 102 12.37 -24.80 -22.21
N ARG A 103 11.60 -25.87 -21.94
CA ARG A 103 11.49 -26.61 -20.67
C ARG A 103 11.73 -25.86 -19.34
N GLY A 104 10.62 -25.69 -18.60
CA GLY A 104 10.63 -25.88 -17.14
C GLY A 104 10.16 -24.68 -16.33
N GLY A 105 8.93 -24.77 -15.80
CA GLY A 105 8.45 -23.89 -14.74
C GLY A 105 7.09 -23.31 -15.04
N GLY A 106 6.04 -24.08 -14.74
CA GLY A 106 4.66 -23.63 -14.86
C GLY A 106 4.41 -22.42 -13.96
N THR A 107 4.32 -21.26 -14.57
CA THR A 107 3.73 -20.05 -13.98
C THR A 107 2.85 -19.39 -15.03
N GLY A 108 2.02 -20.21 -15.67
CA GLY A 108 0.83 -19.71 -16.33
C GLY A 108 0.06 -18.87 -15.32
N VAL A 109 -0.22 -17.62 -15.70
CA VAL A 109 -1.09 -16.70 -14.99
C VAL A 109 -2.41 -17.43 -14.73
N LEU A 110 -2.52 -18.00 -13.53
CA LEU A 110 -3.67 -18.71 -12.98
C LEU A 110 -4.87 -17.75 -12.99
N GLY A 111 -5.61 -17.74 -14.10
CA GLY A 111 -6.78 -16.86 -14.22
C GLY A 111 -7.26 -16.58 -15.64
N LYS A 112 -6.47 -16.89 -16.67
CA LYS A 112 -6.92 -16.80 -18.06
C LYS A 112 -6.97 -18.19 -18.69
N ARG A 113 -8.01 -18.95 -18.34
CA ARG A 113 -8.52 -19.97 -19.26
C ARG A 113 -8.92 -19.20 -20.52
N ARG A 114 -8.14 -19.32 -21.60
CA ARG A 114 -8.65 -19.03 -22.94
C ARG A 114 -9.79 -20.02 -23.13
N ARG A 115 -11.02 -19.53 -23.09
CA ARG A 115 -12.13 -20.24 -23.73
C ARG A 115 -11.82 -20.09 -25.20
N ASP A 116 -11.43 -21.17 -25.85
CA ASP A 116 -11.23 -21.21 -27.29
C ASP A 116 -12.47 -20.60 -27.95
N ALA A 117 -12.26 -19.46 -28.60
CA ALA A 117 -13.31 -18.61 -29.14
C ALA A 117 -13.80 -19.11 -30.52
N GLU A 118 -13.30 -20.25 -30.98
CA GLU A 118 -13.61 -20.81 -32.30
C GLU A 118 -14.83 -21.76 -32.29
N ASN A 119 -15.29 -22.25 -31.12
CA ASN A 119 -16.44 -23.16 -31.05
C ASN A 119 -17.72 -22.54 -30.45
N ALA A 120 -17.89 -21.23 -30.56
CA ALA A 120 -19.07 -20.51 -30.06
C ALA A 120 -20.02 -20.05 -31.19
N SER A 121 -19.94 -20.69 -32.36
CA SER A 121 -21.02 -20.60 -33.34
C SER A 121 -22.11 -21.57 -32.88
N SER A 122 -23.15 -21.04 -32.24
CA SER A 122 -24.34 -21.81 -31.89
C SER A 122 -25.09 -22.13 -33.17
N ASP A 123 -24.65 -23.19 -33.87
CA ASP A 123 -25.41 -23.74 -34.97
C ASP A 123 -26.52 -24.63 -34.41
N ASP A 124 -27.73 -24.51 -34.93
CA ASP A 124 -28.92 -25.25 -34.44
C ASP A 124 -28.87 -26.76 -34.77
N GLU A 125 -27.72 -27.25 -35.26
CA GLU A 125 -27.52 -28.63 -35.74
C GLU A 125 -27.47 -29.67 -34.61
N ASP A 126 -27.15 -29.25 -33.37
CA ASP A 126 -27.04 -30.16 -32.20
C ASP A 126 -28.40 -30.44 -31.50
N ILE A 127 -29.51 -29.82 -31.94
CA ILE A 127 -30.83 -29.94 -31.29
C ILE A 127 -31.72 -30.91 -32.09
N PRO A 128 -32.24 -32.01 -31.49
CA PRO A 128 -33.15 -32.94 -32.16
C PRO A 128 -34.36 -32.24 -32.79
N GLU A 129 -34.77 -32.67 -33.99
CA GLU A 129 -35.83 -32.03 -34.79
C GLU A 129 -37.16 -31.88 -34.03
N ASP A 130 -37.50 -32.88 -33.20
CA ASP A 130 -38.70 -32.86 -32.35
C ASP A 130 -38.71 -31.68 -31.36
N VAL A 131 -37.54 -31.34 -30.80
CA VAL A 131 -37.38 -30.22 -29.87
C VAL A 131 -37.38 -28.88 -30.61
N ARG A 132 -36.79 -28.85 -31.81
CA ARG A 132 -36.73 -27.64 -32.65
C ARG A 132 -38.10 -27.23 -33.20
N SER A 133 -39.01 -28.19 -33.36
CA SER A 133 -40.38 -27.96 -33.84
C SER A 133 -41.34 -27.41 -32.78
N ILE A 134 -40.96 -27.44 -31.49
CA ILE A 134 -41.81 -26.95 -30.40
C ILE A 134 -41.99 -25.44 -30.58
N PRO A 135 -43.21 -24.95 -30.82
CA PRO A 135 -43.44 -23.53 -31.03
C PRO A 135 -43.16 -22.76 -29.74
N MET A 136 -42.41 -21.67 -29.86
CA MET A 136 -42.20 -20.76 -28.73
C MET A 136 -43.54 -20.24 -28.19
N PRO A 137 -43.72 -20.14 -26.86
CA PRO A 137 -44.88 -19.50 -26.27
C PRO A 137 -45.12 -18.10 -26.87
N ARG A 138 -46.38 -17.74 -27.08
CA ARG A 138 -46.77 -16.47 -27.71
C ARG A 138 -46.23 -15.21 -27.02
N ASP A 139 -45.81 -15.36 -25.76
CA ASP A 139 -45.27 -14.29 -24.92
C ASP A 139 -43.74 -14.24 -24.89
N THR A 140 -43.03 -15.00 -25.73
CA THR A 140 -41.58 -14.88 -25.84
C THR A 140 -41.25 -13.63 -26.65
N PRO A 141 -40.65 -12.60 -26.03
CA PRO A 141 -40.32 -11.38 -26.74
C PRO A 141 -39.34 -11.68 -27.89
N PRO A 142 -39.35 -10.89 -28.97
CA PRO A 142 -38.41 -11.07 -30.08
C PRO A 142 -36.97 -10.98 -29.56
N PRO A 143 -36.03 -11.73 -30.17
CA PRO A 143 -34.64 -11.70 -29.76
C PRO A 143 -34.09 -10.27 -29.88
N ILE A 144 -33.27 -9.88 -28.90
CA ILE A 144 -32.67 -8.54 -28.88
C ILE A 144 -31.80 -8.39 -30.14
N PRO A 145 -31.99 -7.32 -30.93
CA PRO A 145 -31.23 -7.13 -32.16
C PRO A 145 -29.74 -7.05 -31.85
N LYS A 146 -28.93 -7.73 -32.67
CA LYS A 146 -27.48 -7.86 -32.47
C LYS A 146 -26.78 -6.52 -32.28
N GLN A 147 -27.24 -5.47 -32.96
CA GLN A 147 -26.71 -4.11 -32.84
C GLN A 147 -26.80 -3.55 -31.41
N VAL A 148 -27.91 -3.82 -30.70
CA VAL A 148 -28.10 -3.38 -29.31
C VAL A 148 -27.19 -4.15 -28.37
N MET A 149 -27.01 -5.46 -28.61
CA MET A 149 -26.06 -6.28 -27.86
C MET A 149 -24.62 -5.83 -28.08
N ASP A 150 -24.25 -5.55 -29.33
CA ASP A 150 -22.92 -5.06 -29.69
C ASP A 150 -22.63 -3.69 -29.06
N ALA A 151 -23.61 -2.78 -29.04
CA ALA A 151 -23.51 -1.49 -28.36
C ALA A 151 -23.37 -1.66 -26.83
N TRP A 152 -24.11 -2.59 -26.23
CA TRP A 152 -24.01 -2.91 -24.80
C TRP A 152 -22.62 -3.46 -24.44
N TYR A 153 -22.09 -4.40 -25.24
CA TYR A 153 -20.74 -4.93 -25.07
C TYR A 153 -19.65 -3.89 -25.35
N ALA A 154 -19.85 -2.98 -26.30
CA ALA A 154 -18.94 -1.87 -26.57
C ALA A 154 -18.87 -0.91 -25.38
N LYS A 155 -20.02 -0.49 -24.83
CA LYS A 155 -20.09 0.35 -23.62
C LYS A 155 -19.42 -0.32 -22.42
N ARG A 156 -19.61 -1.64 -22.27
CA ARG A 156 -18.97 -2.44 -21.22
C ARG A 156 -17.44 -2.54 -21.39
N ARG A 157 -16.96 -2.65 -22.64
CA ARG A 157 -15.51 -2.64 -22.95
C ARG A 157 -14.91 -1.26 -22.68
N ALA A 158 -15.56 -0.19 -23.13
CA ALA A 158 -15.12 1.19 -22.89
C ALA A 158 -15.01 1.52 -21.40
N ARG A 159 -16.00 1.10 -20.58
CA ARG A 159 -15.95 1.26 -19.12
C ARG A 159 -14.73 0.56 -18.50
N ARG A 160 -14.43 -0.69 -18.92
CA ARG A 160 -13.24 -1.42 -18.43
C ARG A 160 -11.94 -0.75 -18.88
N GLN A 161 -11.90 -0.23 -20.10
CA GLN A 161 -10.73 0.51 -20.59
C GLN A 161 -10.50 1.80 -19.80
N ALA A 162 -11.56 2.57 -19.51
CA ALA A 162 -11.47 3.76 -18.66
C ALA A 162 -11.02 3.44 -17.23
N GLU A 163 -11.49 2.32 -16.66
CA GLU A 163 -11.06 1.86 -15.33
C GLU A 163 -9.58 1.46 -15.32
N LEU A 164 -9.10 0.77 -16.36
CA LEU A 164 -7.69 0.43 -16.53
C LEU A 164 -6.82 1.69 -16.71
N GLN A 165 -7.29 2.66 -17.49
CA GLN A 165 -6.60 3.95 -17.65
C GLN A 165 -6.48 4.68 -16.31
N HIS A 166 -7.57 4.75 -15.54
CA HIS A 166 -7.57 5.36 -14.21
C HIS A 166 -6.66 4.62 -13.22
N GLN A 167 -6.54 3.28 -13.34
CA GLN A 167 -5.57 2.49 -12.57
C GLN A 167 -4.12 2.81 -12.97
N THR A 168 -3.81 2.90 -14.26
CA THR A 168 -2.47 3.27 -14.73
C THR A 168 -2.08 4.69 -14.34
N GLU A 169 -3.02 5.63 -14.32
CA GLU A 169 -2.81 7.01 -13.89
C GLU A 169 -2.62 7.12 -12.37
N THR A 170 -3.38 6.36 -11.57
CA THR A 170 -3.18 6.31 -10.11
C THR A 170 -1.92 5.56 -9.71
N GLU A 171 -1.50 4.53 -10.44
CA GLU A 171 -0.21 3.86 -10.23
C GLU A 171 0.97 4.77 -10.63
N GLY A 172 0.85 5.54 -11.72
CA GLY A 172 1.84 6.56 -12.09
C GLY A 172 1.94 7.73 -11.10
N ARG A 173 0.89 7.99 -10.29
CA ARG A 173 0.88 9.02 -9.25
C ARG A 173 1.30 8.51 -7.86
N ARG A 174 1.26 7.19 -7.62
CA ARG A 174 1.70 6.55 -6.37
C ARG A 174 3.21 6.36 -6.27
N ASP A 175 3.95 6.44 -7.38
CA ASP A 175 5.42 6.33 -7.38
C ASP A 175 6.13 7.66 -7.00
N ARG A 176 5.37 8.70 -6.58
CA ARG A 176 5.90 10.02 -6.18
C ARG A 176 5.61 10.40 -4.72
N SER A 177 5.13 9.49 -3.89
CA SER A 177 4.96 9.73 -2.45
C SER A 177 5.35 8.50 -1.62
N GLU A 178 6.63 8.47 -1.25
CA GLU A 178 7.22 8.01 0.01
C GLU A 178 6.62 6.80 0.76
N ASP A 179 7.48 5.78 0.92
CA ASP A 179 7.93 5.27 2.21
C ASP A 179 7.07 5.61 3.45
N ARG A 180 6.39 4.60 4.00
CA ARG A 180 6.24 4.38 5.46
C ARG A 180 5.65 3.00 5.77
N ASN A 181 6.58 2.10 6.02
CA ASN A 181 6.61 1.04 7.03
C ASN A 181 5.31 0.58 7.75
N ASN A 182 5.18 -0.76 7.82
CA ASN A 182 4.68 -1.59 8.92
C ASN A 182 3.21 -2.08 8.91
N LYS A 183 3.00 -3.38 8.61
CA LYS A 183 2.04 -4.26 9.31
C LYS A 183 2.32 -5.77 9.07
N PRO A 184 1.90 -6.65 10.03
CA PRO A 184 2.43 -8.00 10.22
C PRO A 184 1.70 -9.08 9.39
N ALA A 185 2.20 -10.32 9.55
CA ALA A 185 1.88 -11.54 8.82
C ALA A 185 0.37 -11.85 8.60
N PRO A 186 0.02 -12.58 7.51
CA PRO A 186 -1.36 -12.89 7.17
C PRO A 186 -1.97 -13.91 8.13
N THR A 187 -3.07 -13.52 8.77
CA THR A 187 -4.02 -14.42 9.43
C THR A 187 -4.99 -15.01 8.40
N PRO A 188 -5.54 -16.22 8.64
CA PRO A 188 -6.36 -16.94 7.65
C PRO A 188 -7.65 -16.18 7.32
N VAL A 189 -7.95 -16.13 6.03
CA VAL A 189 -9.10 -15.44 5.43
C VAL A 189 -10.39 -16.11 5.91
N LEU A 190 -11.09 -15.45 6.84
CA LEU A 190 -12.48 -15.78 7.15
C LEU A 190 -13.38 -15.12 6.11
N GLU A 191 -14.27 -15.91 5.51
CA GLU A 191 -15.24 -15.46 4.52
C GLU A 191 -16.13 -14.35 5.12
N ALA A 192 -16.02 -13.14 4.57
CA ALA A 192 -16.79 -11.99 5.03
C ALA A 192 -18.27 -12.15 4.62
N LYS A 193 -19.08 -12.73 5.51
CA LYS A 193 -20.55 -12.71 5.42
C LYS A 193 -21.02 -11.29 5.77
N THR A 194 -21.31 -10.49 4.75
CA THR A 194 -21.92 -9.17 4.94
C THR A 194 -23.39 -9.36 5.35
N VAL A 195 -23.68 -9.20 6.63
CA VAL A 195 -25.04 -9.03 7.14
C VAL A 195 -25.38 -7.55 7.06
N TYR A 196 -26.46 -7.21 6.35
CA TYR A 196 -26.93 -5.83 6.25
C TYR A 196 -27.62 -5.42 7.56
N GLU A 197 -26.87 -4.86 8.51
CA GLU A 197 -27.43 -4.19 9.67
C GLU A 197 -27.54 -2.67 9.44
N ALA A 198 -28.76 -2.14 9.46
CA ALA A 198 -29.05 -0.73 9.27
C ALA A 198 -29.11 0.01 10.62
N LYS A 199 -28.03 -0.04 11.41
CA LYS A 199 -27.94 0.79 12.63
C LYS A 199 -27.54 2.23 12.22
N PRO A 200 -28.28 3.27 12.66
CA PRO A 200 -27.93 4.64 12.36
C PRO A 200 -26.59 4.99 13.04
N MET A 201 -25.65 5.51 12.25
CA MET A 201 -24.34 5.95 12.76
C MET A 201 -24.46 7.39 13.27
N VAL A 202 -24.69 7.56 14.59
CA VAL A 202 -24.73 8.89 15.22
C VAL A 202 -23.30 9.43 15.33
N ARG A 203 -23.05 10.59 14.70
CA ARG A 203 -21.75 11.27 14.74
C ARG A 203 -21.61 12.04 16.05
N ASN A 204 -20.46 11.90 16.70
CA ASN A 204 -20.14 12.69 17.87
C ASN A 204 -19.67 14.09 17.43
N LEU A 205 -20.62 15.01 17.26
CA LEU A 205 -20.37 16.38 16.79
C LEU A 205 -19.28 17.09 17.61
N HIS A 206 -19.21 16.83 18.92
CA HIS A 206 -18.16 17.36 19.79
C HIS A 206 -16.75 16.89 19.40
N LYS A 207 -16.58 15.61 19.03
CA LYS A 207 -15.28 15.08 18.60
C LYS A 207 -14.90 15.61 17.23
N GLU A 208 -15.88 15.76 16.34
CA GLU A 208 -15.67 16.35 15.02
C GLU A 208 -15.28 17.83 15.15
N ALA A 209 -15.97 18.59 16.01
CA ALA A 209 -15.66 19.98 16.28
C ALA A 209 -14.27 20.15 16.90
N VAL A 210 -13.90 19.35 17.92
CA VAL A 210 -12.54 19.38 18.49
C VAL A 210 -11.49 18.99 17.45
N SER A 211 -11.83 18.13 16.49
CA SER A 211 -10.91 17.74 15.43
C SER A 211 -10.78 18.76 14.30
N ALA A 212 -11.81 19.56 14.05
CA ALA A 212 -11.86 20.53 12.95
C ALA A 212 -11.48 21.95 13.36
N PHE A 213 -11.90 22.38 14.56
CA PHE A 213 -11.78 23.78 15.00
C PHE A 213 -10.62 24.03 15.96
N VAL A 214 -9.99 22.99 16.54
CA VAL A 214 -8.82 23.18 17.39
C VAL A 214 -7.55 23.06 16.56
N PRO A 215 -6.68 24.10 16.54
CA PRO A 215 -5.40 24.05 15.86
C PRO A 215 -4.54 22.87 16.32
N SER A 216 -3.75 22.31 15.41
CA SER A 216 -2.88 21.15 15.66
C SER A 216 -1.91 21.38 16.81
N VAL A 217 -1.41 22.61 16.99
CA VAL A 217 -0.48 22.98 18.07
C VAL A 217 -1.13 22.81 19.45
N VAL A 218 -2.37 23.31 19.61
CA VAL A 218 -3.12 23.21 20.87
C VAL A 218 -3.50 21.75 21.14
N ARG A 219 -3.85 20.98 20.10
CA ARG A 219 -4.12 19.54 20.22
C ARG A 219 -2.89 18.77 20.70
N SER A 220 -1.72 19.05 20.13
CA SER A 220 -0.45 18.43 20.56
C SER A 220 -0.11 18.77 22.01
N LYS A 221 -0.34 20.02 22.46
CA LYS A 221 -0.14 20.42 23.86
C LYS A 221 -1.11 19.72 24.82
N LEU A 222 -2.38 19.62 24.44
CA LEU A 222 -3.39 18.87 25.21
C LEU A 222 -3.10 17.37 25.26
N ASP A 223 -2.62 16.78 24.17
CA ASP A 223 -2.28 15.36 24.09
C ASP A 223 -0.98 15.04 24.86
N LYS A 224 -0.01 15.96 24.88
CA LYS A 224 1.17 15.92 25.78
C LYS A 224 0.74 16.00 27.25
N GLY A 225 -0.15 16.93 27.59
CA GLY A 225 -0.69 17.06 28.95
C GLY A 225 -1.48 15.83 29.42
N LYS A 226 -2.14 15.12 28.49
CA LYS A 226 -2.84 13.85 28.74
C LYS A 226 -1.93 12.61 28.72
N GLY A 227 -0.62 12.78 28.50
CA GLY A 227 0.34 11.67 28.44
C GLY A 227 0.23 10.78 27.20
N ARG A 228 -0.49 11.21 26.16
CA ARG A 228 -0.72 10.42 24.93
C ARG A 228 0.44 10.50 23.93
N SER A 229 1.30 11.51 24.08
CA SER A 229 2.42 11.80 23.16
C SER A 229 3.80 11.26 23.62
N GLY A 230 3.84 10.36 24.61
CA GLY A 230 5.09 9.80 25.15
C GLY A 230 5.57 10.48 26.43
N LEU A 231 6.71 10.01 26.96
CA LEU A 231 7.32 10.53 28.18
C LEU A 231 7.75 11.99 27.93
N MET A 232 7.27 12.90 28.75
CA MET A 232 7.50 14.33 28.63
C MET A 232 8.65 14.74 29.55
N GLU A 233 9.56 15.58 29.04
CA GLU A 233 10.64 16.13 29.83
C GLU A 233 10.10 17.02 30.96
N PRO A 234 10.72 17.05 32.15
CA PRO A 234 10.23 17.81 33.30
C PRO A 234 10.12 19.31 33.01
N GLU A 235 11.02 19.88 32.18
CA GLU A 235 10.95 21.29 31.78
C GLU A 235 9.75 21.57 30.85
N GLU A 236 9.38 20.62 29.98
CA GLU A 236 8.18 20.75 29.12
C GLU A 236 6.89 20.64 29.95
N ALA A 237 6.91 19.86 31.03
CA ALA A 237 5.79 19.74 31.96
C ALA A 237 5.49 21.08 32.65
N ASP A 238 6.50 21.71 33.23
CA ASP A 238 6.37 23.01 33.88
C ASP A 238 5.88 24.10 32.93
N ALA A 239 6.33 24.07 31.68
CA ALA A 239 5.86 25.00 30.65
C ALA A 239 4.37 24.80 30.34
N LEU A 240 3.92 23.55 30.19
CA LEU A 240 2.50 23.24 29.96
C LEU A 240 1.62 23.51 31.17
N GLU A 241 2.16 23.42 32.39
CA GLU A 241 1.48 23.84 33.63
C GLU A 241 1.30 25.37 33.67
N LYS A 242 2.35 26.13 33.36
CA LYS A 242 2.29 27.60 33.27
C LYS A 242 1.32 28.07 32.18
N GLU A 243 1.30 27.38 31.05
CA GLU A 243 0.36 27.67 29.96
C GLU A 243 -1.07 27.15 30.22
N GLY A 244 -1.29 26.41 31.32
CA GLY A 244 -2.62 25.93 31.74
C GLY A 244 -3.12 24.68 31.01
N TYR A 245 -2.28 24.00 30.24
CA TYR A 245 -2.60 22.74 29.56
C TYR A 245 -2.51 21.52 30.49
N LEU A 246 -1.83 21.66 31.63
CA LEU A 246 -1.78 20.69 32.71
C LEU A 246 -2.49 21.27 33.94
N LYS A 247 -3.44 20.50 34.50
CA LYS A 247 -4.07 20.86 35.77
C LYS A 247 -3.21 20.28 36.89
N GLY A 248 -2.48 21.17 37.59
CA GLY A 248 -1.63 20.80 38.71
C GLY A 248 -2.37 19.93 39.72
N ARG A 249 -1.74 18.81 40.11
CA ARG A 249 -2.31 17.80 41.02
C ARG A 249 -2.50 18.28 42.47
N ASP A 250 -2.06 19.50 42.80
CA ASP A 250 -2.03 20.04 44.18
C ASP A 250 -3.22 20.95 44.54
N ARG A 251 -4.42 20.65 44.02
CA ARG A 251 -5.67 21.16 44.62
C ARG A 251 -6.59 19.98 44.91
N PRO A 252 -6.93 19.69 46.18
CA PRO A 252 -7.93 18.69 46.51
C PRO A 252 -9.30 19.28 46.16
N GLN A 253 -9.74 19.07 44.92
CA GLN A 253 -11.10 19.39 44.49
C GLN A 253 -11.95 18.15 44.68
N GLN A 254 -12.83 18.23 45.67
CA GLN A 254 -13.89 17.26 45.97
C GLN A 254 -14.55 16.75 44.69
N ASP A 255 -14.63 15.42 44.58
CA ASP A 255 -15.55 14.73 43.69
C ASP A 255 -16.97 15.20 43.99
N THR A 256 -17.50 16.07 43.13
CA THR A 256 -18.94 16.23 42.96
C THR A 256 -19.25 15.92 41.51
N GLY A 257 -19.86 14.76 41.30
CA GLY A 257 -20.54 14.43 40.06
C GLY A 257 -21.68 15.40 39.86
N ALA A 258 -21.43 16.47 39.11
CA ALA A 258 -22.48 17.34 38.59
C ALA A 258 -22.07 17.76 37.18
N SER A 259 -22.80 17.23 36.20
CA SER A 259 -22.84 17.70 34.82
C SER A 259 -23.20 19.20 34.83
N GLY A 260 -22.17 20.05 34.78
CA GLY A 260 -22.33 21.49 34.58
C GLY A 260 -22.67 21.76 33.12
N SER A 261 -23.96 21.77 32.80
CA SER A 261 -24.44 22.38 31.56
C SER A 261 -24.13 23.88 31.61
N HIS A 262 -23.17 24.35 30.80
CA HIS A 262 -23.10 25.77 30.49
C HIS A 262 -24.38 26.16 29.75
N ARG A 263 -25.31 26.80 30.45
CA ARG A 263 -26.45 27.49 29.83
C ARG A 263 -25.89 28.66 29.02
N VAL A 264 -25.92 28.53 27.69
CA VAL A 264 -25.79 29.65 26.77
C VAL A 264 -27.18 30.28 26.66
N THR A 265 -27.35 31.47 27.23
CA THR A 265 -28.55 32.30 27.02
C THR A 265 -28.39 33.03 25.69
N VAL A 266 -29.18 32.66 24.68
CA VAL A 266 -29.35 33.46 23.47
C VAL A 266 -30.41 34.51 23.79
N GLU A 267 -30.01 35.77 23.74
CA GLU A 267 -30.91 36.93 23.85
C GLU A 267 -31.67 37.05 22.52
N GLU A 268 -32.97 36.80 22.55
CA GLU A 268 -33.89 36.98 21.43
C GLU A 268 -34.19 38.49 21.29
N VAL A 269 -33.80 39.07 20.15
CA VAL A 269 -34.22 40.42 19.76
C VAL A 269 -35.61 40.28 19.14
N GLU A 270 -36.63 40.79 19.84
CA GLU A 270 -37.99 40.91 19.29
C GLU A 270 -38.00 41.98 18.20
N ASP A 271 -38.16 41.56 16.95
CA ASP A 271 -38.53 42.45 15.84
C ASP A 271 -39.99 42.87 16.04
N GLU A 272 -40.20 44.06 16.59
CA GLU A 272 -41.49 44.75 16.67
C GLU A 272 -41.90 45.24 15.28
N ALA A 273 -42.80 44.50 14.63
CA ALA A 273 -43.55 44.95 13.47
C ALA A 273 -45.04 44.99 13.83
N GLY A 274 -45.54 46.22 14.03
CA GLY A 274 -46.95 46.55 14.27
C GLY A 274 -47.14 48.05 14.44
#